data_AF-A0A0D3FUF3-F1
#
_entry.id   AF-A0A0D3FUF3-F1
#
_cell.length_a   1.000
_cell.length_b   1.000
_cell.length_c   1.000
_cell.angle_alpha   90.00
_cell.angle_beta   90.00
_cell.angle_gamma   90.00
#
_symmetry.space_group_name_H-M   'P 1'
#
loop_
_entity.id
_entity.type
_entity.pdbx_description
1 polymer ?
#
loop_
_entity_poly.entity_id
_entity_poly.type
_entity_poly.pdbx_seq_one_letter_code
_entity_poly.pdbx_strand_id
1 'polypeptide(L)'
;MQKGQRVQELAAELGTVERTLAQPGLKERERSALTHKQRQLKYQLQTLCGYDKLNDVLDYGDKLLLAPPPMHGEWLPRAAVFVLVDLMVVMVSRPKGIFKECGKRIHSGLELIRGELSKLGIVDGVTEANLEHSTIWTAGLYLMLLLQFLENKVAVELTRSEFVEAQEALAQMINWFTRFPTILRGCENTIEMLRGQYAHSVGCFDEAAFHFLEAARLTDSRSMQSMCQVYASVSYICMGDAESTSQALELVGPAYRTMDSFVGVREKTCIIFVYGLLLMRQQNPQEARLRLAGGLRIAHQQLGNIQLVSQYLTILGTLALQLHDCGQAREILKSSLTLAKTLYDIPTQIWILSVFTELYRELKERENEMENSEYERKKEDDLQRRLSEAHSSPFHQELVEKTRIQVQQLHNFSREQQGMPGPTTAKADLDIPESVGLYAAQPSSVKRLIEPSSVRRSSRRRLS
;
A
#
# COMPACT_ATOMS: atom_id res chain seq x y z
N MET A 1 -5.97 46.54 10.32
CA MET A 1 -6.85 47.66 10.68
C MET A 1 -7.48 48.31 9.44
N GLN A 2 -6.83 49.24 8.73
CA GLN A 2 -7.46 50.07 7.68
C GLN A 2 -8.21 49.29 6.57
N LYS A 3 -7.64 48.19 6.05
CA LYS A 3 -8.29 47.41 4.97
C LYS A 3 -9.65 46.82 5.37
N GLY A 4 -9.81 46.36 6.62
CA GLY A 4 -11.06 45.79 7.12
C GLY A 4 -12.17 46.83 7.28
N GLN A 5 -11.82 47.99 7.85
CA GLN A 5 -12.75 49.14 7.96
C GLN A 5 -13.25 49.57 6.58
N ARG A 6 -12.35 49.64 5.59
CA ARG A 6 -12.72 50.02 4.22
C ARG A 6 -13.66 49.02 3.53
N VAL A 7 -13.53 47.72 3.83
CA VAL A 7 -14.47 46.69 3.34
C VAL A 7 -15.84 46.83 4.01
N GLN A 8 -15.89 47.09 5.32
CA GLN A 8 -17.15 47.33 6.04
C GLN A 8 -17.89 48.57 5.53
N GLU A 9 -17.19 49.68 5.26
CA GLU A 9 -17.76 50.90 4.65
C GLU A 9 -18.43 50.59 3.30
N LEU A 10 -17.70 49.93 2.38
CA LEU A 10 -18.18 49.60 1.04
C LEU A 10 -19.34 48.58 1.07
N ALA A 11 -19.32 47.64 2.02
CA ALA A 11 -20.43 46.71 2.24
C ALA A 11 -21.71 47.40 2.74
N ALA A 12 -21.57 48.34 3.69
CA ALA A 12 -22.69 49.13 4.20
C ALA A 12 -23.28 50.08 3.14
N GLU A 13 -22.42 50.68 2.31
CA GLU A 13 -22.84 51.53 1.17
C GLU A 13 -23.53 50.70 0.08
N LEU A 14 -23.04 49.51 -0.24
CA LEU A 14 -23.71 48.61 -1.18
C LEU A 14 -25.07 48.16 -0.64
N GLY A 15 -25.14 47.74 0.62
CA GLY A 15 -26.39 47.32 1.26
C GLY A 15 -27.43 48.43 1.39
N THR A 16 -27.03 49.71 1.40
CA THR A 16 -27.97 50.84 1.28
C THR A 16 -28.43 51.04 -0.16
N VAL A 17 -27.53 51.02 -1.15
CA VAL A 17 -27.88 51.11 -2.58
C VAL A 17 -28.85 50.00 -3.00
N GLU A 18 -28.66 48.77 -2.54
CA GLU A 18 -29.53 47.64 -2.86
C GLU A 18 -30.92 47.77 -2.19
N ARG A 19 -30.99 48.25 -0.95
CA ARG A 19 -32.27 48.58 -0.29
C ARG A 19 -33.02 49.70 -1.01
N THR A 20 -32.33 50.72 -1.53
CA THR A 20 -32.96 51.77 -2.34
C THR A 20 -33.45 51.21 -3.68
N LEU A 21 -32.64 50.42 -4.39
CA LEU A 21 -33.02 49.78 -5.67
C LEU A 21 -34.23 48.83 -5.56
N ALA A 22 -34.48 48.27 -4.37
CA ALA A 22 -35.64 47.43 -4.09
C ALA A 22 -36.95 48.22 -3.87
N GLN A 23 -36.90 49.55 -3.71
CA GLN A 23 -38.10 50.37 -3.50
C GLN A 23 -38.87 50.60 -4.82
N PRO A 24 -40.20 50.36 -4.86
CA PRO A 24 -41.03 50.73 -5.99
C PRO A 24 -41.18 52.26 -6.09
N GLY A 25 -41.21 52.79 -7.32
CA GLY A 25 -41.45 54.23 -7.58
C GLY A 25 -40.21 55.07 -7.93
N LEU A 26 -39.00 54.47 -7.96
CA LEU A 26 -37.78 55.14 -8.44
C LEU A 26 -37.91 55.60 -9.89
N LYS A 27 -37.44 56.82 -10.21
CA LYS A 27 -37.36 57.28 -11.60
C LYS A 27 -36.26 56.51 -12.34
N GLU A 28 -36.46 56.29 -13.64
CA GLU A 28 -35.57 55.46 -14.45
C GLU A 28 -34.11 55.93 -14.47
N ARG A 29 -33.88 57.26 -14.49
CA ARG A 29 -32.53 57.87 -14.36
C ARG A 29 -31.89 57.65 -12.99
N GLU A 30 -32.68 57.66 -11.92
CA GLU A 30 -32.19 57.42 -10.55
C GLU A 30 -31.84 55.94 -10.39
N ARG A 31 -32.69 55.05 -10.93
CA ARG A 31 -32.47 53.60 -10.96
C ARG A 31 -31.24 53.19 -11.77
N SER A 32 -31.00 53.79 -12.93
CA SER A 32 -29.81 53.49 -13.75
C SER A 32 -28.52 53.97 -13.08
N ALA A 33 -28.51 55.16 -12.47
CA ALA A 33 -27.39 55.67 -11.70
C ALA A 33 -27.07 54.78 -10.47
N LEU A 34 -28.09 54.37 -9.71
CA LEU A 34 -27.92 53.44 -8.59
C LEU A 34 -27.43 52.06 -9.02
N THR A 35 -27.92 51.54 -10.17
CA THR A 35 -27.45 50.26 -10.74
C THR A 35 -25.98 50.35 -11.19
N HIS A 36 -25.55 51.49 -11.74
CA HIS A 36 -24.15 51.72 -12.07
C HIS A 36 -23.27 51.76 -10.81
N LYS A 37 -23.70 52.50 -9.79
CA LYS A 37 -23.01 52.56 -8.48
C LYS A 37 -22.93 51.18 -7.80
N GLN A 38 -23.99 50.37 -7.86
CA GLN A 38 -24.02 48.99 -7.36
C GLN A 38 -22.93 48.14 -8.02
N ARG A 39 -22.77 48.22 -9.35
CA ARG A 39 -21.72 47.49 -10.09
C ARG A 39 -20.32 47.96 -9.70
N GLN A 40 -20.12 49.28 -9.57
CA GLN A 40 -18.85 49.85 -9.16
C GLN A 40 -18.42 49.40 -7.75
N LEU A 41 -19.35 49.41 -6.79
CA LEU A 41 -19.09 48.94 -5.42
C LEU A 41 -18.80 47.43 -5.38
N LYS A 42 -19.53 46.61 -6.14
CA LYS A 42 -19.25 45.16 -6.27
C LYS A 42 -17.86 44.89 -6.86
N TYR A 43 -17.48 45.62 -7.92
CA TYR A 43 -16.15 45.51 -8.51
C TYR A 43 -15.04 45.93 -7.53
N GLN A 44 -15.23 47.01 -6.77
CA GLN A 44 -14.26 47.44 -5.75
C GLN A 44 -14.11 46.43 -4.62
N LEU A 45 -15.21 45.83 -4.14
CA LEU A 45 -15.18 44.76 -3.14
C LEU A 45 -14.50 43.49 -3.67
N GLN A 46 -14.79 43.05 -4.90
CA GLN A 46 -14.09 41.94 -5.54
C GLN A 46 -12.58 42.21 -5.65
N THR A 47 -12.19 43.40 -6.11
CA THR A 47 -10.77 43.80 -6.24
C THR A 47 -10.05 43.85 -4.88
N LEU A 48 -10.73 44.27 -3.81
CA LEU A 48 -10.15 44.36 -2.46
C LEU A 48 -10.07 43.00 -1.75
N CYS A 49 -11.05 42.13 -1.94
CA CYS A 49 -11.19 40.88 -1.19
C CYS A 49 -10.64 39.64 -1.93
N GLY A 50 -10.56 39.66 -3.27
CA GLY A 50 -9.98 38.56 -4.07
C GLY A 50 -10.88 37.32 -4.23
N TYR A 51 -12.19 37.46 -4.03
CA TYR A 51 -13.18 36.38 -4.21
C TYR A 51 -14.14 36.69 -5.34
N ASP A 52 -14.51 35.67 -6.14
CA ASP A 52 -15.47 35.80 -7.23
C ASP A 52 -16.91 36.08 -6.74
N LYS A 53 -17.26 35.61 -5.52
CA LYS A 53 -18.61 35.71 -4.96
C LYS A 53 -18.62 36.65 -3.75
N LEU A 54 -19.53 37.63 -3.79
CA LEU A 54 -19.65 38.64 -2.75
C LEU A 54 -20.20 38.10 -1.42
N ASN A 55 -20.99 37.02 -1.46
CA ASN A 55 -21.61 36.43 -0.27
C ASN A 55 -20.57 35.93 0.74
N ASP A 56 -19.44 35.43 0.25
CA ASP A 56 -18.36 34.87 1.09
C ASP A 56 -17.67 35.94 1.95
N VAL A 57 -17.84 37.22 1.61
CA VAL A 57 -17.29 38.38 2.37
C VAL A 57 -18.24 38.85 3.48
N LEU A 58 -19.55 38.65 3.32
CA LEU A 58 -20.57 39.22 4.21
C LEU A 58 -20.92 38.33 5.41
N ASP A 59 -20.61 37.04 5.36
CA ASP A 59 -21.03 36.05 6.38
C ASP A 59 -20.06 35.95 7.59
N TYR A 60 -18.90 36.61 7.55
CA TYR A 60 -17.82 36.43 8.55
C TYR A 60 -17.83 37.40 9.76
N GLY A 61 -18.66 38.45 9.74
CA GLY A 61 -18.87 39.36 10.88
C GLY A 61 -17.61 40.04 11.43
N ASP A 62 -17.56 40.29 12.74
CA ASP A 62 -16.46 40.98 13.46
C ASP A 62 -15.14 40.18 13.56
N LYS A 63 -15.02 39.05 12.88
CA LYS A 63 -13.82 38.21 12.95
C LYS A 63 -12.73 38.75 12.01
N LEU A 64 -11.58 39.08 12.58
CA LEU A 64 -10.40 39.48 11.82
C LEU A 64 -9.91 38.30 10.95
N LEU A 65 -10.26 38.31 9.65
CA LEU A 65 -9.75 37.36 8.66
C LEU A 65 -8.23 37.56 8.49
N LEU A 66 -7.45 36.74 9.20
CA LEU A 66 -5.99 36.72 9.12
C LEU A 66 -5.48 36.18 7.77
N ALA A 67 -6.23 35.27 7.16
CA ALA A 67 -6.01 34.69 5.84
C ALA A 67 -7.36 34.18 5.27
N PRO A 68 -7.47 33.90 3.96
CA PRO A 68 -8.57 33.09 3.43
C PRO A 68 -8.68 31.75 4.15
N PRO A 69 -9.88 31.19 4.34
CA PRO A 69 -10.01 29.81 4.78
C PRO A 69 -9.33 28.88 3.75
N PRO A 70 -8.58 27.84 4.19
CA PRO A 70 -8.04 26.84 3.27
C PRO A 70 -9.15 26.28 2.38
N MET A 71 -8.80 25.98 1.13
CA MET A 71 -9.74 25.45 0.13
C MET A 71 -11.00 26.32 -0.13
N HIS A 72 -10.98 27.62 0.20
CA HIS A 72 -12.17 28.49 0.12
C HIS A 72 -13.38 27.99 0.96
N GLY A 73 -13.14 27.11 1.94
CA GLY A 73 -14.20 26.43 2.70
C GLY A 73 -14.79 25.18 2.02
N GLU A 74 -14.30 24.78 0.83
CA GLU A 74 -14.62 23.47 0.26
C GLU A 74 -13.88 22.36 1.05
N TRP A 75 -14.52 21.21 1.25
CA TRP A 75 -13.90 20.08 1.96
C TRP A 75 -12.69 19.50 1.21
N LEU A 76 -12.79 19.43 -0.12
CA LEU A 76 -11.77 18.92 -1.03
C LEU A 76 -11.86 19.65 -2.38
N PRO A 77 -10.74 19.94 -3.06
CA PRO A 77 -10.78 20.48 -4.42
C PRO A 77 -11.53 19.54 -5.36
N ARG A 78 -12.33 20.10 -6.27
CA ARG A 78 -13.08 19.33 -7.28
C ARG A 78 -12.21 18.33 -8.06
N ALA A 79 -10.97 18.68 -8.38
CA ALA A 79 -10.00 17.78 -9.02
C ALA A 79 -9.66 16.58 -8.11
N ALA A 80 -9.34 16.79 -6.83
CA ALA A 80 -9.09 15.72 -5.86
C ALA A 80 -10.32 14.81 -5.65
N VAL A 81 -11.55 15.32 -5.79
CA VAL A 81 -12.77 14.49 -5.75
C VAL A 81 -12.81 13.49 -6.93
N PHE A 82 -12.45 13.92 -8.15
CA PHE A 82 -12.35 12.99 -9.29
C PHE A 82 -11.24 11.94 -9.09
N VAL A 83 -10.07 12.36 -8.59
CA VAL A 83 -8.95 11.48 -8.22
C VAL A 83 -9.40 10.42 -7.21
N LEU A 84 -10.16 10.80 -6.18
CA LEU A 84 -10.69 9.89 -5.17
C LEU A 84 -11.69 8.87 -5.75
N VAL A 85 -12.53 9.28 -6.71
CA VAL A 85 -13.45 8.33 -7.38
C VAL A 85 -12.66 7.26 -8.15
N ASP A 86 -11.64 7.66 -8.91
CA ASP A 86 -10.76 6.69 -9.60
C ASP A 86 -10.04 5.77 -8.59
N LEU A 87 -9.55 6.31 -7.46
CA LEU A 87 -8.89 5.52 -6.41
C LEU A 87 -9.85 4.51 -5.77
N MET A 88 -11.08 4.92 -5.45
CA MET A 88 -12.11 4.02 -4.89
C MET A 88 -12.45 2.88 -5.85
N VAL A 89 -12.55 3.17 -7.16
CA VAL A 89 -12.72 2.13 -8.18
C VAL A 89 -11.55 1.15 -8.16
N VAL A 90 -10.30 1.63 -8.13
CA VAL A 90 -9.10 0.78 -8.04
C VAL A 90 -9.13 -0.10 -6.79
N MET A 91 -9.37 0.47 -5.60
CA MET A 91 -9.37 -0.26 -4.33
C MET A 91 -10.40 -1.39 -4.28
N VAL A 92 -11.58 -1.22 -4.89
CA VAL A 92 -12.63 -2.24 -4.96
C VAL A 92 -12.40 -3.26 -6.10
N SER A 93 -11.70 -2.85 -7.16
CA SER A 93 -11.50 -3.65 -8.37
C SER A 93 -10.25 -4.54 -8.30
N ARG A 94 -9.19 -4.09 -7.59
CA ARG A 94 -7.93 -4.82 -7.43
C ARG A 94 -8.12 -6.19 -6.75
N PRO A 95 -8.83 -6.34 -5.61
CA PRO A 95 -9.05 -7.66 -5.00
C PRO A 95 -9.81 -8.63 -5.92
N LYS A 96 -10.65 -8.11 -6.82
CA LYS A 96 -11.44 -8.88 -7.78
C LYS A 96 -10.67 -9.23 -9.07
N GLY A 97 -9.40 -8.83 -9.19
CA GLY A 97 -8.56 -9.09 -10.36
C GLY A 97 -8.94 -8.30 -11.63
N ILE A 98 -9.72 -7.21 -11.52
CA ILE A 98 -10.18 -6.41 -12.68
C ILE A 98 -9.07 -5.43 -13.12
N PHE A 99 -7.85 -5.97 -13.35
CA PHE A 99 -6.63 -5.17 -13.51
C PHE A 99 -6.64 -4.26 -14.74
N LYS A 100 -7.32 -4.64 -15.82
CA LYS A 100 -7.46 -3.79 -17.03
C LYS A 100 -8.21 -2.47 -16.75
N GLU A 101 -9.19 -2.47 -15.85
CA GLU A 101 -9.86 -1.22 -15.44
C GLU A 101 -9.04 -0.50 -14.37
N CYS A 102 -8.40 -1.23 -13.44
CA CYS A 102 -7.47 -0.64 -12.48
C CYS A 102 -6.37 0.18 -13.18
N GLY A 103 -5.72 -0.36 -14.21
CA GLY A 103 -4.66 0.32 -14.95
C GLY A 103 -5.12 1.65 -15.58
N LYS A 104 -6.32 1.68 -16.18
CA LYS A 104 -6.88 2.94 -16.72
C LYS A 104 -7.15 3.98 -15.64
N ARG A 105 -7.70 3.55 -14.51
CA ARG A 105 -8.06 4.42 -13.37
C ARG A 105 -6.81 4.94 -12.67
N ILE A 106 -5.79 4.10 -12.52
CA ILE A 106 -4.46 4.48 -12.02
C ILE A 106 -3.83 5.53 -12.94
N HIS A 107 -3.85 5.32 -14.25
CA HIS A 107 -3.32 6.27 -15.22
C HIS A 107 -4.06 7.62 -15.17
N SER A 108 -5.39 7.59 -15.29
CA SER A 108 -6.28 8.77 -15.19
C SER A 108 -6.04 9.58 -13.90
N GLY A 109 -6.03 8.91 -12.75
CA GLY A 109 -5.78 9.54 -11.45
C GLY A 109 -4.39 10.16 -11.37
N LEU A 110 -3.34 9.43 -11.78
CA LEU A 110 -1.96 9.93 -11.74
C LEU A 110 -1.72 11.10 -12.71
N GLU A 111 -2.30 11.10 -13.91
CA GLU A 111 -2.22 12.22 -14.85
C GLU A 111 -2.86 13.48 -14.26
N LEU A 112 -4.07 13.35 -13.71
CA LEU A 112 -4.78 14.50 -13.13
C LEU A 112 -4.06 15.05 -11.90
N ILE A 113 -3.53 14.18 -11.02
CA ILE A 113 -2.69 14.61 -9.88
C ILE A 113 -1.44 15.36 -10.37
N ARG A 114 -0.70 14.83 -11.35
CA ARG A 114 0.50 15.49 -11.90
C ARG A 114 0.16 16.86 -12.49
N GLY A 115 -0.99 16.98 -13.14
CA GLY A 115 -1.52 18.26 -13.63
C GLY A 115 -1.77 19.28 -12.52
N GLU A 116 -2.39 18.88 -11.40
CA GLU A 116 -2.61 19.77 -10.26
C GLU A 116 -1.31 20.12 -9.51
N LEU A 117 -0.42 19.15 -9.27
CA LEU A 117 0.90 19.39 -8.68
C LEU A 117 1.73 20.38 -9.52
N SER A 118 1.69 20.27 -10.85
CA SER A 118 2.37 21.20 -11.76
C SER A 118 1.85 22.64 -11.63
N LYS A 119 0.53 22.84 -11.43
CA LYS A 119 -0.04 24.18 -11.18
C LYS A 119 0.39 24.77 -9.84
N LEU A 120 0.70 23.93 -8.85
CA LEU A 120 1.28 24.32 -7.56
C LEU A 120 2.80 24.54 -7.63
N GLY A 121 3.39 24.50 -8.82
CA GLY A 121 4.84 24.65 -9.02
C GLY A 121 5.66 23.41 -8.66
N ILE A 122 5.03 22.27 -8.36
CA ILE A 122 5.69 21.03 -7.96
C ILE A 122 6.08 20.25 -9.22
N VAL A 123 7.23 20.61 -9.76
CA VAL A 123 7.90 19.95 -10.90
C VAL A 123 9.18 19.24 -10.44
N ASP A 124 9.91 18.58 -11.33
CA ASP A 124 11.13 17.85 -10.95
C ASP A 124 12.20 18.75 -10.32
N GLY A 125 12.91 18.21 -9.33
CA GLY A 125 13.88 18.94 -8.51
C GLY A 125 13.30 19.79 -7.36
N VAL A 126 11.98 20.04 -7.34
CA VAL A 126 11.33 20.78 -6.24
C VAL A 126 11.21 19.90 -4.99
N THR A 127 11.65 20.44 -3.85
CA THR A 127 11.61 19.79 -2.52
C THR A 127 10.65 20.51 -1.58
N GLU A 128 10.36 19.90 -0.43
CA GLU A 128 9.49 20.47 0.62
C GLU A 128 9.95 21.86 1.07
N ALA A 129 11.26 22.09 1.15
CA ALA A 129 11.85 23.38 1.55
C ALA A 129 11.58 24.51 0.55
N ASN A 130 11.13 24.19 -0.67
CA ASN A 130 10.77 25.15 -1.70
C ASN A 130 9.27 25.53 -1.67
N LEU A 131 8.46 24.86 -0.84
CA LEU A 131 7.01 25.10 -0.79
C LEU A 131 6.66 26.34 0.05
N GLU A 132 5.82 27.21 -0.50
CA GLU A 132 5.14 28.24 0.29
C GLU A 132 4.17 27.60 1.30
N HIS A 133 4.06 28.18 2.50
CA HIS A 133 3.23 27.63 3.58
C HIS A 133 1.74 27.48 3.21
N SER A 134 1.24 28.38 2.36
CA SER A 134 -0.08 28.34 1.71
C SER A 134 -0.30 27.09 0.86
N THR A 135 0.75 26.62 0.17
CA THR A 135 0.70 25.53 -0.81
C THR A 135 0.81 24.14 -0.17
N ILE A 136 1.44 24.03 1.00
CA ILE A 136 1.70 22.76 1.72
C ILE A 136 0.43 21.91 1.86
N TRP A 137 -0.71 22.49 2.24
CA TRP A 137 -1.95 21.75 2.49
C TRP A 137 -2.52 21.12 1.20
N THR A 138 -2.62 21.92 0.13
CA THR A 138 -3.15 21.46 -1.16
C THR A 138 -2.18 20.49 -1.83
N ALA A 139 -0.88 20.76 -1.75
CA ALA A 139 0.17 19.85 -2.23
C ALA A 139 0.12 18.51 -1.49
N GLY A 140 0.04 18.53 -0.15
CA GLY A 140 0.02 17.33 0.68
C GLY A 140 -1.16 16.41 0.38
N LEU A 141 -2.34 16.96 0.12
CA LEU A 141 -3.49 16.18 -0.35
C LEU A 141 -3.17 15.41 -1.64
N TYR A 142 -2.65 16.09 -2.65
CA TYR A 142 -2.33 15.48 -3.94
C TYR A 142 -1.16 14.48 -3.86
N LEU A 143 -0.14 14.78 -3.04
CA LEU A 143 0.98 13.88 -2.78
C LEU A 143 0.52 12.60 -2.07
N MET A 144 -0.34 12.69 -1.06
CA MET A 144 -0.91 11.52 -0.38
C MET A 144 -1.76 10.65 -1.34
N LEU A 145 -2.57 11.28 -2.21
CA LEU A 145 -3.31 10.56 -3.24
C LEU A 145 -2.39 9.88 -4.25
N LEU A 146 -1.30 10.56 -4.66
CA LEU A 146 -0.28 10.00 -5.56
C LEU A 146 0.34 8.73 -4.99
N LEU A 147 0.75 8.76 -3.72
CA LEU A 147 1.32 7.61 -3.01
C LEU A 147 0.31 6.45 -2.92
N GLN A 148 -0.98 6.73 -2.70
CA GLN A 148 -2.03 5.69 -2.72
C GLN A 148 -2.26 5.07 -4.11
N PHE A 149 -2.12 5.84 -5.19
CA PHE A 149 -2.16 5.30 -6.55
C PHE A 149 -0.93 4.46 -6.88
N LEU A 150 0.26 4.89 -6.48
CA LEU A 150 1.49 4.12 -6.68
C LEU A 150 1.49 2.82 -5.85
N GLU A 151 1.03 2.85 -4.59
CA GLU A 151 0.83 1.63 -3.77
C GLU A 151 -0.04 0.60 -4.51
N ASN A 152 -1.18 1.03 -5.04
CA ASN A 152 -2.07 0.13 -5.78
C ASN A 152 -1.50 -0.28 -7.14
N LYS A 153 -0.65 0.54 -7.80
CA LYS A 153 0.09 0.14 -9.00
C LYS A 153 1.07 -0.99 -8.68
N VAL A 154 1.98 -0.77 -7.72
CA VAL A 154 2.95 -1.79 -7.27
C VAL A 154 2.24 -3.10 -6.95
N ALA A 155 1.15 -3.05 -6.17
CA ALA A 155 0.40 -4.24 -5.81
C ALA A 155 -0.30 -4.95 -6.98
N VAL A 156 -0.69 -4.25 -8.05
CA VAL A 156 -1.25 -4.88 -9.27
C VAL A 156 -0.14 -5.53 -10.10
N GLU A 157 0.96 -4.82 -10.33
CA GLU A 157 2.03 -5.30 -11.22
C GLU A 157 2.81 -6.46 -10.58
N LEU A 158 3.02 -6.45 -9.25
CA LEU A 158 3.56 -7.61 -8.52
C LEU A 158 2.66 -8.86 -8.64
N THR A 159 1.33 -8.72 -8.48
CA THR A 159 0.40 -9.86 -8.67
C THR A 159 0.47 -10.42 -10.09
N ARG A 160 0.70 -9.58 -11.10
CA ARG A 160 0.85 -9.97 -12.51
C ARG A 160 2.26 -10.44 -12.89
N SER A 161 3.21 -10.43 -11.95
CA SER A 161 4.64 -10.72 -12.19
C SER A 161 5.29 -9.76 -13.21
N GLU A 162 4.80 -8.52 -13.30
CA GLU A 162 5.39 -7.42 -14.09
C GLU A 162 6.33 -6.62 -13.16
N PHE A 163 7.48 -7.23 -12.87
CA PHE A 163 8.36 -6.77 -11.78
C PHE A 163 9.05 -5.43 -12.07
N VAL A 164 9.36 -5.12 -13.33
CA VAL A 164 10.04 -3.88 -13.71
C VAL A 164 9.12 -2.68 -13.50
N GLU A 165 7.85 -2.81 -13.91
CA GLU A 165 6.82 -1.79 -13.74
C GLU A 165 6.48 -1.56 -12.25
N ALA A 166 6.62 -2.60 -11.41
CA ALA A 166 6.54 -2.49 -9.96
C ALA A 166 7.75 -1.73 -9.36
N GLN A 167 8.98 -2.02 -9.82
CA GLN A 167 10.17 -1.27 -9.42
C GLN A 167 10.06 0.21 -9.79
N GLU A 168 9.68 0.54 -11.03
CA GLU A 168 9.52 1.91 -11.49
C GLU A 168 8.50 2.69 -10.66
N ALA A 169 7.39 2.05 -10.28
CA ALA A 169 6.37 2.66 -9.45
C ALA A 169 6.88 2.89 -8.01
N LEU A 170 7.64 1.93 -7.45
CA LEU A 170 8.21 2.03 -6.11
C LEU A 170 9.36 3.05 -6.03
N ALA A 171 10.23 3.11 -7.04
CA ALA A 171 11.25 4.14 -7.18
C ALA A 171 10.64 5.54 -7.28
N GLN A 172 9.50 5.69 -7.98
CA GLN A 172 8.72 6.93 -7.94
C GLN A 172 8.20 7.26 -6.53
N MET A 173 7.69 6.28 -5.76
CA MET A 173 7.27 6.52 -4.36
C MET A 173 8.43 7.02 -3.49
N ILE A 174 9.62 6.41 -3.62
CA ILE A 174 10.83 6.81 -2.90
C ILE A 174 11.28 8.21 -3.33
N ASN A 175 11.22 8.55 -4.62
CA ASN A 175 11.53 9.90 -5.11
C ASN A 175 10.56 10.96 -4.53
N TRP A 176 9.26 10.70 -4.50
CA TRP A 176 8.29 11.62 -3.90
C TRP A 176 8.49 11.75 -2.38
N PHE A 177 8.73 10.64 -1.68
CA PHE A 177 8.99 10.64 -0.24
C PHE A 177 10.27 11.38 0.15
N THR A 178 11.37 11.15 -0.54
CA THR A 178 12.65 11.84 -0.28
C THR A 178 12.56 13.35 -0.56
N ARG A 179 11.71 13.77 -1.50
CA ARG A 179 11.46 15.20 -1.80
C ARG A 179 10.49 15.87 -0.82
N PHE A 180 9.52 15.15 -0.27
CA PHE A 180 8.46 15.67 0.61
C PHE A 180 8.30 14.85 1.92
N PRO A 181 9.37 14.69 2.71
CA PRO A 181 9.43 13.69 3.78
C PRO A 181 8.56 14.00 5.00
N THR A 182 8.33 15.26 5.36
CA THR A 182 7.47 15.62 6.49
C THR A 182 6.01 15.45 6.09
N ILE A 183 5.66 15.88 4.88
CA ILE A 183 4.31 15.74 4.31
C ILE A 183 3.94 14.26 4.15
N LEU A 184 4.86 13.44 3.62
CA LEU A 184 4.63 12.02 3.32
C LEU A 184 5.09 11.07 4.43
N ARG A 185 5.39 11.58 5.64
CA ARG A 185 5.86 10.76 6.77
C ARG A 185 4.95 9.56 7.07
N GLY A 186 3.63 9.74 6.93
CA GLY A 186 2.63 8.67 7.11
C GLY A 186 2.64 7.56 6.04
N CYS A 187 3.51 7.64 5.03
CA CYS A 187 3.69 6.63 4.00
C CYS A 187 4.99 5.81 4.16
N GLU A 188 5.91 6.18 5.05
CA GLU A 188 7.23 5.53 5.20
C GLU A 188 7.10 4.02 5.43
N ASN A 189 6.21 3.62 6.35
CA ASN A 189 5.91 2.20 6.63
C ASN A 189 5.32 1.47 5.42
N THR A 190 4.52 2.15 4.58
CA THR A 190 3.93 1.55 3.38
C THR A 190 5.00 1.36 2.30
N ILE A 191 5.93 2.30 2.14
CA ILE A 191 7.03 2.19 1.19
C ILE A 191 7.95 1.02 1.58
N GLU A 192 8.35 0.92 2.85
CA GLU A 192 9.14 -0.23 3.33
C GLU A 192 8.38 -1.56 3.20
N MET A 193 7.07 -1.60 3.48
CA MET A 193 6.25 -2.80 3.24
C MET A 193 6.27 -3.20 1.75
N LEU A 194 6.17 -2.24 0.83
CA LEU A 194 6.21 -2.50 -0.62
C LEU A 194 7.60 -2.95 -1.11
N ARG A 195 8.69 -2.43 -0.53
CA ARG A 195 10.04 -2.96 -0.75
C ARG A 195 10.13 -4.43 -0.35
N GLY A 196 9.57 -4.78 0.83
CA GLY A 196 9.44 -6.17 1.26
C GLY A 196 8.63 -7.04 0.30
N GLN A 197 7.50 -6.55 -0.21
CA GLN A 197 6.68 -7.28 -1.20
C GLN A 197 7.43 -7.49 -2.53
N TYR A 198 8.16 -6.48 -3.00
CA TYR A 198 8.99 -6.60 -4.19
C TYR A 198 10.12 -7.62 -3.98
N ALA A 199 10.92 -7.47 -2.91
CA ALA A 199 12.01 -8.38 -2.56
C ALA A 199 11.53 -9.83 -2.44
N HIS A 200 10.38 -10.06 -1.77
CA HIS A 200 9.76 -11.38 -1.68
C HIS A 200 9.41 -11.95 -3.05
N SER A 201 8.81 -11.14 -3.92
CA SER A 201 8.35 -11.55 -5.25
C SER A 201 9.50 -11.93 -6.19
N VAL A 202 10.72 -11.42 -5.95
CA VAL A 202 11.93 -11.77 -6.70
C VAL A 202 12.82 -12.82 -6.02
N GLY A 203 12.40 -13.36 -4.86
CA GLY A 203 13.11 -14.42 -4.15
C GLY A 203 14.16 -13.96 -3.13
N CYS A 204 14.29 -12.65 -2.91
CA CYS A 204 15.14 -12.06 -1.87
C CYS A 204 14.42 -12.10 -0.50
N PHE A 205 14.25 -13.31 0.04
CA PHE A 205 13.38 -13.55 1.21
C PHE A 205 13.92 -12.98 2.52
N ASP A 206 15.25 -12.95 2.70
CA ASP A 206 15.91 -12.42 3.90
C ASP A 206 15.84 -10.88 3.94
N GLU A 207 16.02 -10.24 2.78
CA GLU A 207 15.78 -8.83 2.55
C GLU A 207 14.30 -8.47 2.72
N ALA A 208 13.40 -9.28 2.18
CA ALA A 208 11.96 -9.11 2.35
C ALA A 208 11.55 -9.12 3.83
N ALA A 209 12.01 -10.12 4.59
CA ALA A 209 11.76 -10.23 6.02
C ALA A 209 12.27 -8.99 6.79
N PHE A 210 13.47 -8.49 6.44
CA PHE A 210 14.01 -7.25 6.99
C PHE A 210 13.05 -6.07 6.74
N HIS A 211 12.68 -5.78 5.49
CA HIS A 211 11.80 -4.64 5.16
C HIS A 211 10.42 -4.73 5.81
N PHE A 212 9.84 -5.93 5.93
CA PHE A 212 8.59 -6.12 6.65
C PHE A 212 8.72 -5.81 8.15
N LEU A 213 9.80 -6.24 8.80
CA LEU A 213 10.03 -5.95 10.22
C LEU A 213 10.32 -4.46 10.47
N GLU A 214 10.98 -3.77 9.54
CA GLU A 214 11.15 -2.32 9.59
C GLU A 214 9.83 -1.57 9.39
N ALA A 215 9.02 -1.96 8.41
CA ALA A 215 7.67 -1.42 8.21
C ALA A 215 6.77 -1.57 9.45
N ALA A 216 6.88 -2.70 10.17
CA ALA A 216 6.17 -2.93 11.43
C ALA A 216 6.63 -1.98 12.56
N ARG A 217 7.90 -1.58 12.58
CA ARG A 217 8.46 -0.64 13.58
C ARG A 217 8.09 0.82 13.29
N LEU A 218 7.73 1.14 12.05
CA LEU A 218 7.40 2.49 11.60
C LEU A 218 5.92 2.86 11.76
N THR A 219 5.06 1.96 12.27
CA THR A 219 3.61 2.17 12.35
C THR A 219 3.05 1.82 13.72
N ASP A 220 2.19 2.70 14.26
CA ASP A 220 1.43 2.45 15.50
C ASP A 220 0.17 1.60 15.25
N SER A 221 -0.19 1.35 13.98
CA SER A 221 -1.36 0.55 13.63
C SER A 221 -1.11 -0.92 13.89
N ARG A 222 -1.70 -1.48 14.95
CA ARG A 222 -1.64 -2.92 15.26
C ARG A 222 -2.06 -3.80 14.08
N SER A 223 -3.02 -3.37 13.26
CA SER A 223 -3.42 -4.08 12.03
C SER A 223 -2.28 -4.13 11.01
N MET A 224 -1.59 -3.01 10.78
CA MET A 224 -0.44 -2.96 9.88
C MET A 224 0.76 -3.75 10.43
N GLN A 225 1.05 -3.63 11.72
CA GLN A 225 2.09 -4.41 12.40
C GLN A 225 1.87 -5.92 12.19
N SER A 226 0.66 -6.41 12.41
CA SER A 226 0.33 -7.83 12.22
C SER A 226 0.35 -8.27 10.76
N MET A 227 -0.05 -7.42 9.81
CA MET A 227 0.12 -7.70 8.38
C MET A 227 1.60 -7.81 7.98
N CYS A 228 2.44 -6.91 8.49
CA CYS A 228 3.89 -6.95 8.25
C CYS A 228 4.54 -8.21 8.86
N GLN A 229 4.18 -8.57 10.09
CA GLN A 229 4.62 -9.83 10.72
C GLN A 229 4.20 -11.07 9.92
N VAL A 230 2.96 -11.08 9.40
CA VAL A 230 2.47 -12.13 8.50
C VAL A 230 3.31 -12.23 7.23
N TYR A 231 3.64 -11.11 6.57
CA TYR A 231 4.47 -11.12 5.36
C TYR A 231 5.93 -11.53 5.64
N ALA A 232 6.50 -11.12 6.77
CA ALA A 232 7.80 -11.60 7.23
C ALA A 232 7.78 -13.12 7.44
N SER A 233 6.78 -13.66 8.14
CA SER A 233 6.62 -15.10 8.34
C SER A 233 6.45 -15.89 7.03
N VAL A 234 5.78 -15.36 6.00
CA VAL A 234 5.75 -16.02 4.67
C VAL A 234 7.17 -16.09 4.08
N SER A 235 7.94 -15.01 4.16
CA SER A 235 9.33 -14.97 3.67
C SER A 235 10.23 -15.97 4.41
N TYR A 236 10.13 -16.04 5.73
CA TYR A 236 10.81 -17.05 6.55
C TYR A 236 10.39 -18.49 6.19
N ILE A 237 9.10 -18.74 5.94
CA ILE A 237 8.62 -20.07 5.48
C ILE A 237 9.22 -20.42 4.10
N CYS A 238 9.40 -19.44 3.21
CA CYS A 238 10.00 -19.63 1.89
C CYS A 238 11.50 -19.95 1.93
N MET A 239 12.26 -19.46 2.92
CA MET A 239 13.67 -19.86 3.12
C MET A 239 13.81 -21.34 3.49
N GLY A 240 12.82 -21.91 4.19
CA GLY A 240 12.60 -23.36 4.25
C GLY A 240 13.44 -24.13 5.28
N ASP A 241 14.43 -23.49 5.90
CA ASP A 241 15.20 -24.06 7.00
C ASP A 241 14.41 -24.06 8.34
N ALA A 242 14.97 -24.74 9.34
CA ALA A 242 14.32 -24.92 10.64
C ALA A 242 14.36 -23.66 11.52
N GLU A 243 15.38 -22.82 11.40
CA GLU A 243 15.53 -21.58 12.17
C GLU A 243 14.52 -20.54 11.68
N SER A 244 14.46 -20.29 10.37
CA SER A 244 13.46 -19.45 9.74
C SER A 244 12.03 -19.96 10.04
N THR A 245 11.79 -21.27 10.02
CA THR A 245 10.48 -21.83 10.39
C THR A 245 10.12 -21.54 11.86
N SER A 246 11.11 -21.49 12.77
CA SER A 246 10.90 -21.07 14.16
C SER A 246 10.58 -19.57 14.26
N GLN A 247 11.36 -18.72 13.59
CA GLN A 247 11.14 -17.27 13.53
C GLN A 247 9.75 -16.92 12.98
N ALA A 248 9.31 -17.62 11.93
CA ALA A 248 7.97 -17.48 11.37
C ALA A 248 6.85 -17.79 12.38
N LEU A 249 7.06 -18.81 13.23
CA LEU A 249 6.12 -19.22 14.29
C LEU A 249 6.13 -18.24 15.47
N GLU A 250 7.29 -17.70 15.85
CA GLU A 250 7.41 -16.68 16.91
C GLU A 250 6.68 -15.38 16.54
N LEU A 251 6.72 -14.97 15.27
CA LEU A 251 6.03 -13.79 14.76
C LEU A 251 4.51 -13.98 14.66
N VAL A 252 4.04 -15.09 14.06
CA VAL A 252 2.59 -15.31 13.81
C VAL A 252 1.87 -15.93 15.01
N GLY A 253 2.53 -16.71 15.86
CA GLY A 253 1.91 -17.36 17.02
C GLY A 253 1.18 -16.41 17.98
N PRO A 254 1.76 -15.26 18.39
CA PRO A 254 1.07 -14.24 19.19
C PRO A 254 -0.12 -13.60 18.47
N ALA A 255 0.04 -13.27 17.18
CA ALA A 255 -1.03 -12.69 16.36
C ALA A 255 -2.19 -13.67 16.18
N TYR A 256 -1.90 -14.98 16.06
CA TYR A 256 -2.88 -16.05 16.00
C TYR A 256 -3.70 -16.15 17.30
N ARG A 257 -3.04 -16.14 18.47
CA ARG A 257 -3.72 -16.20 19.77
C ARG A 257 -4.62 -14.99 20.04
N THR A 258 -4.32 -13.83 19.45
CA THR A 258 -5.10 -12.60 19.61
C THR A 258 -5.99 -12.30 18.40
N MET A 259 -6.09 -13.21 17.41
CA MET A 259 -6.68 -12.87 16.10
C MET A 259 -8.14 -12.42 16.18
N ASP A 260 -8.92 -12.93 17.14
CA ASP A 260 -10.32 -12.54 17.27
C ASP A 260 -10.52 -11.08 17.69
N SER A 261 -9.51 -10.46 18.30
CA SER A 261 -9.53 -9.03 18.68
C SER A 261 -9.38 -8.08 17.50
N PHE A 262 -8.96 -8.54 16.31
CA PHE A 262 -8.94 -7.69 15.12
C PHE A 262 -10.36 -7.39 14.63
N VAL A 263 -10.63 -6.12 14.32
CA VAL A 263 -11.85 -5.71 13.62
C VAL A 263 -11.78 -6.09 12.13
N GLY A 264 -10.57 -6.10 11.56
CA GLY A 264 -10.33 -6.39 10.15
C GLY A 264 -10.36 -7.88 9.82
N VAL A 265 -11.14 -8.22 8.78
CA VAL A 265 -11.27 -9.60 8.26
C VAL A 265 -10.00 -10.04 7.52
N ARG A 266 -9.28 -9.10 6.92
CA ARG A 266 -8.05 -9.33 6.15
C ARG A 266 -6.96 -9.92 7.03
N GLU A 267 -6.70 -9.30 8.17
CA GLU A 267 -5.72 -9.70 9.17
C GLU A 267 -5.98 -11.14 9.62
N LYS A 268 -7.20 -11.43 10.10
CA LYS A 268 -7.61 -12.78 10.53
C LYS A 268 -7.36 -13.81 9.42
N THR A 269 -7.75 -13.49 8.20
CA THR A 269 -7.62 -14.39 7.05
C THR A 269 -6.15 -14.66 6.71
N CYS A 270 -5.29 -13.65 6.64
CA CYS A 270 -3.87 -13.86 6.33
C CYS A 270 -3.11 -14.55 7.49
N ILE A 271 -3.49 -14.27 8.75
CA ILE A 271 -2.98 -14.98 9.93
C ILE A 271 -3.32 -16.48 9.89
N ILE A 272 -4.58 -16.84 9.57
CA ILE A 272 -5.03 -18.23 9.40
C ILE A 272 -4.28 -18.93 8.26
N PHE A 273 -4.04 -18.22 7.15
CA PHE A 273 -3.30 -18.74 5.99
C PHE A 273 -1.87 -19.15 6.37
N VAL A 274 -1.11 -18.24 6.99
CA VAL A 274 0.29 -18.51 7.38
C VAL A 274 0.38 -19.54 8.49
N TYR A 275 -0.54 -19.52 9.47
CA TYR A 275 -0.57 -20.54 10.50
C TYR A 275 -0.90 -21.94 9.92
N GLY A 276 -1.75 -22.01 8.89
CA GLY A 276 -2.00 -23.25 8.14
C GLY A 276 -0.73 -23.80 7.46
N LEU A 277 0.07 -22.92 6.84
CA LEU A 277 1.37 -23.29 6.26
C LEU A 277 2.36 -23.83 7.33
N LEU A 278 2.40 -23.20 8.51
CA LEU A 278 3.24 -23.67 9.62
C LEU A 278 2.80 -25.05 10.13
N LEU A 279 1.50 -25.30 10.25
CA LEU A 279 0.96 -26.62 10.62
C LEU A 279 1.33 -27.72 9.61
N MET A 280 1.40 -27.39 8.30
CA MET A 280 1.90 -28.32 7.29
C MET A 280 3.38 -28.64 7.47
N ARG A 281 4.22 -27.63 7.73
CA ARG A 281 5.66 -27.83 8.03
C ARG A 281 5.88 -28.67 9.30
N GLN A 282 4.97 -28.57 10.27
CA GLN A 282 4.95 -29.38 11.49
C GLN A 282 4.32 -30.79 11.33
N GLN A 283 4.06 -31.23 10.10
CA GLN A 283 3.44 -32.53 9.78
C GLN A 283 2.05 -32.76 10.44
N ASN A 284 1.26 -31.69 10.61
CA ASN A 284 -0.13 -31.77 11.07
C ASN A 284 -1.14 -31.39 9.97
N PRO A 285 -1.27 -32.20 8.89
CA PRO A 285 -2.07 -31.84 7.71
C PRO A 285 -3.57 -31.79 7.98
N GLN A 286 -4.08 -32.55 8.96
CA GLN A 286 -5.52 -32.56 9.29
C GLN A 286 -5.95 -31.23 9.94
N GLU A 287 -5.19 -30.74 10.91
CA GLU A 287 -5.45 -29.45 11.55
C GLU A 287 -5.23 -28.30 10.56
N ALA A 288 -4.16 -28.38 9.75
CA ALA A 288 -3.92 -27.41 8.68
C ALA A 288 -5.14 -27.30 7.73
N ARG A 289 -5.67 -28.44 7.26
CA ARG A 289 -6.85 -28.48 6.38
C ARG A 289 -8.08 -27.85 7.03
N LEU A 290 -8.34 -28.14 8.31
CA LEU A 290 -9.47 -27.56 9.05
C LEU A 290 -9.36 -26.03 9.15
N ARG A 291 -8.20 -25.51 9.56
CA ARG A 291 -7.98 -24.06 9.68
C ARG A 291 -8.05 -23.36 8.31
N LEU A 292 -7.41 -23.94 7.30
CA LEU A 292 -7.35 -23.36 5.96
C LEU A 292 -8.72 -23.35 5.26
N ALA A 293 -9.55 -24.39 5.42
CA ALA A 293 -10.92 -24.38 4.92
C ALA A 293 -11.78 -23.29 5.58
N GLY A 294 -11.58 -23.06 6.89
CA GLY A 294 -12.20 -21.95 7.61
C GLY A 294 -11.77 -20.58 7.06
N GLY A 295 -10.48 -20.40 6.82
CA GLY A 295 -9.91 -19.18 6.23
C GLY A 295 -10.38 -18.91 4.80
N LEU A 296 -10.42 -19.93 3.93
CA LEU A 296 -10.93 -19.85 2.57
C LEU A 296 -12.38 -19.33 2.54
N ARG A 297 -13.24 -19.85 3.42
CA ARG A 297 -14.64 -19.40 3.51
C ARG A 297 -14.73 -17.90 3.80
N ILE A 298 -13.92 -17.40 4.72
CA ILE A 298 -13.84 -15.97 5.06
C ILE A 298 -13.30 -15.15 3.88
N ALA A 299 -12.19 -15.60 3.26
CA ALA A 299 -11.59 -14.95 2.10
C ALA A 299 -12.58 -14.78 0.94
N HIS A 300 -13.31 -15.84 0.61
CA HIS A 300 -14.25 -15.85 -0.50
C HIS A 300 -15.52 -15.02 -0.20
N GLN A 301 -16.12 -15.18 0.98
CA GLN A 301 -17.41 -14.56 1.29
C GLN A 301 -17.31 -13.09 1.72
N GLN A 302 -16.21 -12.67 2.35
CA GLN A 302 -16.13 -11.35 3.00
C GLN A 302 -15.06 -10.43 2.39
N LEU A 303 -13.94 -10.96 1.90
CA LEU A 303 -12.88 -10.14 1.29
C LEU A 303 -13.04 -9.97 -0.22
N GLY A 304 -13.57 -10.98 -0.92
CA GLY A 304 -13.63 -10.99 -2.38
C GLY A 304 -12.25 -10.91 -3.06
N ASN A 305 -11.18 -11.19 -2.32
CA ASN A 305 -9.80 -11.20 -2.83
C ASN A 305 -9.54 -12.54 -3.53
N ILE A 306 -9.65 -12.56 -4.86
CA ILE A 306 -9.52 -13.79 -5.65
C ILE A 306 -8.08 -14.32 -5.69
N GLN A 307 -7.05 -13.48 -5.48
CA GLN A 307 -5.67 -13.93 -5.36
C GLN A 307 -5.50 -14.76 -4.08
N LEU A 308 -5.95 -14.22 -2.94
CA LEU A 308 -5.89 -14.94 -1.67
C LEU A 308 -6.73 -16.22 -1.70
N VAL A 309 -7.91 -16.20 -2.32
CA VAL A 309 -8.73 -17.41 -2.57
C VAL A 309 -7.96 -18.44 -3.41
N SER A 310 -7.28 -18.02 -4.47
CA SER A 310 -6.43 -18.92 -5.28
C SER A 310 -5.34 -19.56 -4.42
N GLN A 311 -4.61 -18.78 -3.62
CA GLN A 311 -3.58 -19.32 -2.71
C GLN A 311 -4.14 -20.36 -1.74
N TYR A 312 -5.28 -20.08 -1.10
CA TYR A 312 -5.96 -21.02 -0.22
C TYR A 312 -6.33 -22.33 -0.92
N LEU A 313 -6.87 -22.25 -2.14
CA LEU A 313 -7.19 -23.42 -2.95
C LEU A 313 -5.94 -24.21 -3.33
N THR A 314 -4.83 -23.56 -3.71
CA THR A 314 -3.56 -24.24 -4.01
C THR A 314 -3.06 -25.07 -2.83
N ILE A 315 -3.07 -24.51 -1.62
CA ILE A 315 -2.65 -25.24 -0.41
C ILE A 315 -3.64 -26.37 -0.07
N LEU A 316 -4.94 -26.12 -0.13
CA LEU A 316 -5.96 -27.15 0.15
C LEU A 316 -5.92 -28.30 -0.86
N GLY A 317 -5.61 -28.02 -2.13
CA GLY A 317 -5.38 -29.03 -3.16
C GLY A 317 -4.11 -29.85 -2.89
N THR A 318 -3.03 -29.19 -2.47
CA THR A 318 -1.79 -29.85 -2.02
C THR A 318 -2.05 -30.77 -0.82
N LEU A 319 -2.82 -30.30 0.15
CA LEU A 319 -3.23 -31.08 1.33
C LEU A 319 -4.13 -32.27 0.97
N ALA A 320 -5.07 -32.10 0.04
CA ALA A 320 -5.91 -33.19 -0.44
C ALA A 320 -5.06 -34.30 -1.09
N LEU A 321 -4.06 -33.93 -1.90
CA LEU A 321 -3.11 -34.87 -2.49
C LEU A 321 -2.25 -35.58 -1.43
N GLN A 322 -1.71 -34.86 -0.46
CA GLN A 322 -0.97 -35.44 0.69
C GLN A 322 -1.81 -36.40 1.56
N LEU A 323 -3.15 -36.26 1.52
CA LEU A 323 -4.10 -37.15 2.18
C LEU A 323 -4.66 -38.23 1.25
N HIS A 324 -4.08 -38.38 0.05
CA HIS A 324 -4.45 -39.31 -1.03
C HIS A 324 -5.90 -39.16 -1.56
N ASP A 325 -6.50 -37.99 -1.40
CA ASP A 325 -7.77 -37.62 -2.05
C ASP A 325 -7.50 -36.93 -3.40
N CYS A 326 -7.05 -37.73 -4.37
CA CYS A 326 -6.78 -37.30 -5.74
C CYS A 326 -8.00 -36.62 -6.41
N GLY A 327 -9.22 -37.05 -6.08
CA GLY A 327 -10.45 -36.51 -6.67
C GLY A 327 -10.73 -35.09 -6.19
N GLN A 328 -10.67 -34.86 -4.88
CA GLN A 328 -10.81 -33.53 -4.30
C GLN A 328 -9.66 -32.61 -4.73
N ALA A 329 -8.41 -33.11 -4.72
CA ALA A 329 -7.24 -32.34 -5.16
C ALA A 329 -7.43 -31.80 -6.59
N ARG A 330 -7.84 -32.65 -7.53
CA ARG A 330 -8.08 -32.29 -8.95
C ARG A 330 -9.02 -31.09 -9.12
N GLU A 331 -10.19 -31.12 -8.48
CA GLU A 331 -11.21 -30.08 -8.67
C GLU A 331 -10.87 -28.77 -7.94
N ILE A 332 -10.24 -28.85 -6.77
CA ILE A 332 -9.72 -27.67 -6.06
C ILE A 332 -8.62 -26.99 -6.88
N LEU A 333 -7.65 -27.75 -7.41
CA LEU A 333 -6.53 -27.21 -8.19
C LEU A 333 -6.99 -26.61 -9.52
N LYS A 334 -7.98 -27.19 -10.21
CA LYS A 334 -8.59 -26.60 -11.43
C LYS A 334 -9.19 -25.22 -11.14
N SER A 335 -9.92 -25.12 -10.03
CA SER A 335 -10.54 -23.88 -9.57
C SER A 335 -9.48 -22.82 -9.26
N SER A 336 -8.40 -23.21 -8.55
CA SER A 336 -7.26 -22.34 -8.29
C SER A 336 -6.58 -21.87 -9.58
N LEU A 337 -6.27 -22.78 -10.51
CA LEU A 337 -5.56 -22.46 -11.75
C LEU A 337 -6.32 -21.46 -12.62
N THR A 338 -7.66 -21.53 -12.58
CA THR A 338 -8.53 -20.59 -13.29
C THR A 338 -8.37 -19.18 -12.73
N LEU A 339 -8.36 -19.01 -11.40
CA LEU A 339 -8.15 -17.72 -10.74
C LEU A 339 -6.73 -17.17 -10.98
N ALA A 340 -5.71 -18.01 -10.79
CA ALA A 340 -4.31 -17.64 -11.03
C ALA A 340 -4.06 -17.18 -12.48
N LYS A 341 -4.69 -17.86 -13.48
CA LYS A 341 -4.66 -17.44 -14.89
C LYS A 341 -5.37 -16.10 -15.12
N THR A 342 -6.53 -15.86 -14.50
CA THR A 342 -7.24 -14.56 -14.58
C THR A 342 -6.40 -13.41 -14.04
N LEU A 343 -5.60 -13.67 -13.00
CA LEU A 343 -4.73 -12.69 -12.34
C LEU A 343 -3.38 -12.48 -13.02
N TYR A 344 -3.00 -13.33 -13.98
CA TYR A 344 -1.62 -13.43 -14.49
C TYR A 344 -0.59 -13.74 -13.38
N ASP A 345 -1.01 -14.41 -12.31
CA ASP A 345 -0.16 -14.79 -11.17
C ASP A 345 0.67 -16.01 -11.58
N ILE A 346 1.87 -15.78 -12.10
CA ILE A 346 2.74 -16.82 -12.68
C ILE A 346 3.32 -17.75 -11.60
N PRO A 347 3.88 -17.27 -10.47
CA PRO A 347 4.36 -18.15 -9.39
C PRO A 347 3.28 -19.13 -8.91
N THR A 348 2.03 -18.66 -8.78
CA THR A 348 0.92 -19.51 -8.35
C THR A 348 0.50 -20.49 -9.44
N GLN A 349 0.52 -20.09 -10.72
CA GLN A 349 0.35 -21.03 -11.84
C GLN A 349 1.39 -22.15 -11.79
N ILE A 350 2.69 -21.82 -11.62
CA ILE A 350 3.77 -22.82 -11.54
C ILE A 350 3.53 -23.78 -10.37
N TRP A 351 3.24 -23.26 -9.16
CA TRP A 351 2.98 -24.12 -8.00
C TRP A 351 1.80 -25.08 -8.25
N ILE A 352 0.67 -24.59 -8.77
CA ILE A 352 -0.49 -25.44 -9.07
C ILE A 352 -0.14 -26.50 -10.13
N LEU A 353 0.63 -26.14 -11.15
CA LEU A 353 1.06 -27.08 -12.19
C LEU A 353 1.99 -28.15 -11.60
N SER A 354 2.91 -27.80 -10.72
CA SER A 354 3.77 -28.77 -10.03
C SER A 354 2.98 -29.81 -9.24
N VAL A 355 1.94 -29.37 -8.51
CA VAL A 355 1.03 -30.27 -7.79
C VAL A 355 0.16 -31.11 -8.75
N PHE A 356 -0.22 -30.56 -9.91
CA PHE A 356 -0.86 -31.36 -10.97
C PHE A 356 0.09 -32.43 -11.54
N THR A 357 1.37 -32.12 -11.77
CA THR A 357 2.38 -33.08 -12.22
C THR A 357 2.51 -34.24 -11.21
N GLU A 358 2.49 -33.96 -9.90
CA GLU A 358 2.45 -34.99 -8.85
C GLU A 358 1.15 -35.81 -8.85
N LEU A 359 -0.02 -35.16 -8.96
CA LEU A 359 -1.33 -35.81 -9.05
C LEU A 359 -1.43 -36.77 -10.26
N TYR A 360 -0.99 -36.34 -11.45
CA TYR A 360 -1.02 -37.17 -12.65
C TYR A 360 -0.11 -38.39 -12.52
N ARG A 361 1.01 -38.26 -11.79
CA ARG A 361 1.91 -39.36 -11.46
C ARG A 361 1.28 -40.38 -10.51
N GLU A 362 0.59 -39.94 -9.46
CA GLU A 362 -0.16 -40.86 -8.58
C GLU A 362 -1.24 -41.64 -9.35
N LEU A 363 -1.97 -40.95 -10.23
CA LEU A 363 -3.03 -41.52 -11.07
C LEU A 363 -2.51 -42.31 -12.29
N LYS A 364 -1.20 -42.26 -12.56
CA LYS A 364 -0.50 -42.90 -13.70
C LYS A 364 -0.96 -42.38 -15.08
N GLU A 365 -1.48 -41.16 -15.14
CA GLU A 365 -1.94 -40.48 -16.34
C GLU A 365 -0.74 -39.84 -17.09
N ARG A 366 0.14 -40.66 -17.68
CA ARG A 366 1.43 -40.21 -18.26
C ARG A 366 1.32 -39.10 -19.33
N GLU A 367 0.30 -39.14 -20.17
CA GLU A 367 0.10 -38.14 -21.23
C GLU A 367 -0.17 -36.76 -20.61
N ASN A 368 -1.08 -36.72 -19.63
CA ASN A 368 -1.39 -35.53 -18.85
C ASN A 368 -0.18 -35.04 -18.02
N GLU A 369 0.61 -35.95 -17.43
CA GLU A 369 1.85 -35.60 -16.72
C GLU A 369 2.85 -34.87 -17.65
N MET A 370 3.03 -35.37 -18.88
CA MET A 370 3.94 -34.77 -19.87
C MET A 370 3.42 -33.41 -20.37
N GLU A 371 2.15 -33.31 -20.78
CA GLU A 371 1.56 -32.04 -21.25
C GLU A 371 1.61 -30.96 -20.15
N ASN A 372 1.25 -31.33 -18.92
CA ASN A 372 1.26 -30.42 -17.78
C ASN A 372 2.69 -29.96 -17.45
N SER A 373 3.67 -30.86 -17.43
CA SER A 373 5.08 -30.52 -17.18
C SER A 373 5.69 -29.64 -18.29
N GLU A 374 5.29 -29.83 -19.55
CA GLU A 374 5.67 -28.90 -20.62
C GLU A 374 5.07 -27.50 -20.43
N TYR A 375 3.85 -27.40 -19.91
CA TYR A 375 3.19 -26.12 -19.63
C TYR A 375 3.78 -25.45 -18.37
N GLU A 376 4.13 -26.23 -17.35
CA GLU A 376 4.90 -25.82 -16.17
C GLU A 376 6.24 -25.18 -16.59
N ARG A 377 7.06 -25.89 -17.39
CA ARG A 377 8.33 -25.37 -17.88
C ARG A 377 8.19 -24.06 -18.67
N LYS A 378 7.19 -23.97 -19.56
CA LYS A 378 6.90 -22.71 -20.31
C LYS A 378 6.57 -21.53 -19.39
N LYS A 379 6.06 -21.78 -18.19
CA LYS A 379 5.78 -20.75 -17.17
C LYS A 379 7.01 -20.43 -16.33
N GLU A 380 7.82 -21.42 -15.98
CA GLU A 380 9.14 -21.22 -15.36
C GLU A 380 10.06 -20.39 -16.26
N ASP A 381 10.12 -20.69 -17.57
CA ASP A 381 10.91 -19.95 -18.55
C ASP A 381 10.48 -18.46 -18.62
N ASP A 382 9.17 -18.18 -18.62
CA ASP A 382 8.64 -16.79 -18.60
C ASP A 382 8.93 -16.08 -17.27
N LEU A 383 8.77 -16.76 -16.13
CA LEU A 383 9.11 -16.20 -14.82
C LEU A 383 10.60 -15.90 -14.71
N GLN A 384 11.47 -16.83 -15.10
CA GLN A 384 12.91 -16.65 -15.05
C GLN A 384 13.38 -15.51 -15.95
N ARG A 385 12.75 -15.32 -17.13
CA ARG A 385 12.98 -14.16 -17.98
C ARG A 385 12.62 -12.85 -17.27
N ARG A 386 11.41 -12.74 -16.71
CA ARG A 386 10.93 -11.55 -15.96
C ARG A 386 11.81 -11.23 -14.74
N LEU A 387 12.25 -12.26 -14.00
CA LEU A 387 13.18 -12.12 -12.88
C LEU A 387 14.55 -11.61 -13.35
N SER A 388 15.06 -12.13 -14.47
CA SER A 388 16.36 -11.70 -15.03
C SER A 388 16.30 -10.25 -15.51
N GLU A 389 15.21 -9.85 -16.16
CA GLU A 389 14.91 -8.46 -16.53
C GLU A 389 14.88 -7.57 -15.27
N ALA A 390 14.13 -7.97 -14.23
CA ALA A 390 14.04 -7.24 -12.97
C ALA A 390 15.38 -7.11 -12.23
N HIS A 391 16.20 -8.17 -12.17
CA HIS A 391 17.53 -8.13 -11.54
C HIS A 391 18.53 -7.25 -12.30
N SER A 392 18.35 -7.09 -13.61
CA SER A 392 19.18 -6.20 -14.45
C SER A 392 18.77 -4.73 -14.39
N SER A 393 17.59 -4.43 -13.82
CA SER A 393 17.06 -3.07 -13.68
C SER A 393 17.91 -2.24 -12.71
N PRO A 394 18.16 -0.95 -13.00
CA PRO A 394 18.96 -0.08 -12.12
C PRO A 394 18.37 0.09 -10.72
N PHE A 395 17.06 -0.10 -10.55
CA PHE A 395 16.38 0.02 -9.27
C PHE A 395 16.48 -1.22 -8.38
N HIS A 396 16.90 -2.38 -8.90
CA HIS A 396 16.85 -3.64 -8.15
C HIS A 396 17.66 -3.58 -6.85
N GLN A 397 18.91 -3.16 -6.94
CA GLN A 397 19.84 -3.12 -5.81
C GLN A 397 19.34 -2.17 -4.72
N GLU A 398 18.96 -0.95 -5.08
CA GLU A 398 18.42 0.07 -4.16
C GLU A 398 17.15 -0.42 -3.44
N LEU A 399 16.24 -1.07 -4.17
CA LEU A 399 14.97 -1.51 -3.61
C LEU A 399 15.10 -2.70 -2.64
N VAL A 400 16.11 -3.55 -2.82
CA VAL A 400 16.34 -4.78 -2.04
C VAL A 400 17.38 -4.60 -0.93
N GLU A 401 18.23 -3.57 -0.99
CA GLU A 401 19.27 -3.35 0.02
C GLU A 401 18.67 -3.18 1.43
N LYS A 402 19.25 -3.89 2.42
CA LYS A 402 18.87 -3.86 3.85
C LYS A 402 19.24 -2.56 4.57
N THR A 403 18.93 -1.44 3.94
CA THR A 403 19.12 -0.06 4.40
C THR A 403 17.76 0.63 4.43
N ARG A 404 17.55 1.52 5.40
CA ARG A 404 16.39 2.43 5.38
C ARG A 404 16.62 3.54 4.35
N ILE A 405 15.53 4.07 3.80
CA ILE A 405 15.56 5.27 2.96
C ILE A 405 16.21 6.43 3.75
N GLN A 406 17.33 6.95 3.24
CA GLN A 406 18.03 8.05 3.89
C GLN A 406 17.34 9.37 3.56
N VAL A 407 16.64 9.95 4.54
CA VAL A 407 16.07 11.29 4.45
C VAL A 407 17.01 12.28 5.15
N GLN A 408 17.46 13.31 4.42
CA GLN A 408 18.10 14.47 5.04
C GLN A 408 17.07 15.24 5.89
N GLN A 409 17.10 15.03 7.21
CA GLN A 409 16.22 15.76 8.12
C GLN A 409 16.60 17.26 8.16
N LEU A 410 15.67 18.10 7.71
CA LEU A 410 15.75 19.56 7.85
C LEU A 410 15.44 19.98 9.31
N HIS A 411 16.28 19.56 10.25
CA HIS A 411 16.14 19.86 11.68
C HIS A 411 17.35 20.64 12.22
N ASN A 412 17.57 21.84 11.65
CA ASN A 412 18.53 22.83 12.17
C ASN A 412 17.88 24.12 12.72
N PHE A 413 16.55 24.20 12.83
CA PHE A 413 15.83 25.43 13.21
C PHE A 413 15.19 25.46 14.62
N SER A 414 15.51 24.48 15.49
CA SER A 414 14.88 24.37 16.82
C SER A 414 15.85 24.41 18.02
N ARG A 415 17.10 24.88 17.83
CA ARG A 415 18.12 24.88 18.91
C ARG A 415 18.48 26.27 19.48
N GLU A 416 17.99 27.36 18.90
CA GLU A 416 18.37 28.73 19.32
C GLU A 416 17.23 29.58 19.94
N GLN A 417 16.06 28.99 20.23
CA GLN A 417 14.96 29.69 20.93
C GLN A 417 14.61 29.13 22.34
N GLN A 418 15.39 28.18 22.87
CA GLN A 418 15.31 27.79 24.29
C GLN A 418 16.37 28.53 25.11
N GLY A 419 16.12 29.82 25.30
CA GLY A 419 17.07 30.76 25.90
C GLY A 419 16.49 31.67 27.00
N MET A 420 15.45 31.23 27.74
CA MET A 420 15.05 31.86 29.01
C MET A 420 14.57 30.79 30.02
N PRO A 421 14.90 30.90 31.33
CA PRO A 421 14.73 29.81 32.29
C PRO A 421 13.36 29.80 32.99
N GLY A 422 12.85 28.59 33.24
CA GLY A 422 11.74 28.29 34.18
C GLY A 422 12.18 27.18 35.17
N PRO A 423 11.62 27.11 36.39
CA PRO A 423 12.31 26.47 37.51
C PRO A 423 12.20 24.95 37.59
N THR A 424 13.36 24.35 37.86
CA THR A 424 13.65 23.05 38.49
C THR A 424 12.50 22.22 39.08
N THR A 425 12.42 20.96 38.62
CA THR A 425 12.36 19.78 39.52
C THR A 425 13.47 18.79 39.13
N ALA A 426 13.89 17.96 40.08
CA ALA A 426 15.22 17.33 40.07
C ALA A 426 15.29 15.93 39.42
N LYS A 427 16.47 15.64 38.84
CA LYS A 427 17.30 14.39 38.87
C LYS A 427 16.58 13.04 39.12
N ALA A 428 16.97 11.93 38.46
CA ALA A 428 18.35 11.59 38.10
C ALA A 428 18.52 10.67 36.87
N ASP A 429 19.63 10.94 36.18
CA ASP A 429 20.59 10.01 35.53
C ASP A 429 20.83 8.67 36.27
N LEU A 430 21.42 7.59 35.72
CA LEU A 430 21.87 7.18 34.37
C LEU A 430 22.22 5.67 34.42
N ASP A 431 22.54 5.08 33.26
CA ASP A 431 23.64 4.10 33.01
C ASP A 431 23.30 2.86 32.16
N ILE A 432 24.07 2.70 31.07
CA ILE A 432 24.24 1.51 30.23
C ILE A 432 25.76 1.19 30.23
N PRO A 433 26.18 -0.07 30.41
CA PRO A 433 27.13 -0.74 29.49
C PRO A 433 26.92 -2.29 29.38
N GLU A 434 27.35 -3.05 28.35
CA GLU A 434 27.93 -2.72 27.03
C GLU A 434 27.79 -3.88 25.99
N SER A 435 28.51 -3.75 24.88
CA SER A 435 28.85 -4.63 23.73
C SER A 435 29.04 -6.16 23.87
N VAL A 436 28.94 -6.85 22.71
CA VAL A 436 29.78 -7.91 22.08
C VAL A 436 28.87 -8.64 21.06
N GLY A 437 29.09 -8.75 19.74
CA GLY A 437 30.24 -8.56 18.87
C GLY A 437 30.87 -9.90 18.45
N LEU A 438 30.60 -10.46 17.26
CA LEU A 438 31.43 -11.52 16.61
C LEU A 438 31.03 -11.75 15.10
N TYR A 439 32.04 -11.64 14.24
CA TYR A 439 32.28 -12.06 12.84
C TYR A 439 31.21 -12.72 11.93
N ALA A 440 31.29 -12.31 10.65
CA ALA A 440 30.61 -12.91 9.50
C ALA A 440 31.36 -14.11 8.88
N ALA A 441 30.65 -14.91 8.09
CA ALA A 441 31.20 -15.87 7.12
C ALA A 441 30.49 -15.71 5.75
N GLN A 442 31.23 -15.89 4.66
CA GLN A 442 30.74 -15.69 3.28
C GLN A 442 30.29 -17.01 2.59
N PRO A 443 29.58 -16.95 1.45
CA PRO A 443 28.54 -17.92 1.13
C PRO A 443 29.02 -19.15 0.35
N SER A 444 28.27 -20.25 0.51
CA SER A 444 28.34 -21.41 -0.37
C SER A 444 27.00 -21.65 -1.07
N SER A 445 27.03 -21.79 -2.39
CA SER A 445 25.91 -22.15 -3.26
C SER A 445 25.12 -23.40 -2.80
N VAL A 446 23.83 -23.53 -3.17
CA VAL A 446 23.33 -24.58 -4.08
C VAL A 446 21.80 -24.52 -4.29
N LYS A 447 21.39 -25.03 -5.45
CA LYS A 447 20.01 -25.29 -5.94
C LYS A 447 19.17 -26.22 -5.03
N ARG A 448 17.87 -26.29 -5.35
CA ARG A 448 16.84 -27.29 -4.94
C ARG A 448 16.00 -26.94 -3.70
N LEU A 449 14.80 -26.40 -3.96
CA LEU A 449 13.59 -27.06 -3.44
C LEU A 449 13.42 -28.42 -4.15
N ILE A 450 12.63 -29.32 -3.55
CA ILE A 450 12.34 -30.70 -3.98
C ILE A 450 13.49 -31.70 -3.73
N GLU A 451 13.46 -32.33 -2.56
CA GLU A 451 13.75 -33.77 -2.42
C GLU A 451 12.74 -34.41 -1.43
N PRO A 452 11.94 -35.42 -1.83
CA PRO A 452 11.13 -36.19 -0.91
C PRO A 452 11.99 -37.26 -0.20
N SER A 453 11.88 -37.35 1.12
CA SER A 453 12.67 -38.29 1.93
C SER A 453 12.30 -39.76 1.65
N SER A 454 13.20 -40.46 0.97
CA SER A 454 13.08 -41.89 0.69
C SER A 454 13.14 -42.74 1.97
N VAL A 455 11.98 -43.19 2.46
CA VAL A 455 11.92 -44.17 3.56
C VAL A 455 12.13 -45.59 3.00
N ARG A 456 13.27 -46.17 3.36
CA ARG A 456 13.68 -47.54 2.99
C ARG A 456 12.64 -48.58 3.42
N ARG A 457 12.13 -49.37 2.47
CA ARG A 457 11.42 -50.63 2.75
C ARG A 457 12.37 -51.64 3.42
N SER A 458 12.20 -51.89 4.71
CA SER A 458 12.89 -52.98 5.43
C SER A 458 12.07 -54.28 5.38
N SER A 459 12.27 -55.09 4.35
CA SER A 459 11.62 -56.41 4.24
C SER A 459 12.25 -57.42 5.22
N ARG A 460 11.69 -57.55 6.42
CA ARG A 460 11.96 -58.71 7.29
C ARG A 460 11.20 -59.94 6.77
N ARG A 461 11.89 -60.80 6.02
CA ARG A 461 11.47 -62.21 5.86
C ARG A 461 11.45 -62.86 7.24
N ARG A 462 10.35 -63.54 7.60
CA ARG A 462 10.37 -64.62 8.59
C ARG A 462 10.43 -65.95 7.85
N LEU A 463 11.35 -66.81 8.27
CA LEU A 463 11.41 -68.22 7.94
C LEU A 463 10.75 -68.98 9.09
N SER A 464 9.59 -69.59 8.81
CA SER A 464 9.00 -70.77 9.48
C SER A 464 7.59 -70.96 8.93
#